data_AF-A0A1X7SGC6-F1
#
_entry.id   AF-A0A1X7SGC6-F1
#
_cell.length_a   1.000
_cell.length_b   1.000
_cell.length_c   1.000
_cell.angle_alpha   90.00
_cell.angle_beta   90.00
_cell.angle_gamma   90.00
#
_symmetry.space_group_name_H-M   'P 1'
#
loop_
_entity.id
_entity.type
_entity.pdbx_description
1 polymer ?
#
loop_
_entity_poly.entity_id
_entity_poly.type
_entity_poly.pdbx_seq_one_letter_code
_entity_poly.pdbx_strand_id
1 'polypeptide(L)' 'MSLRQDLKSLQIKKRPPYYLVFFKEDRSLGVAKANNIIELDKEDLLEPGTECHVRLKKNVFDGIVVTH' A
#
# COMPACT_ATOMS: atom_id res chain seq x y z
N MET A 1 -30.93 9.71 -19.12
CA MET A 1 -29.84 8.87 -18.59
C MET A 1 -28.52 9.51 -18.99
N SER A 2 -27.83 10.24 -18.10
CA SER A 2 -26.63 11.01 -18.45
C SER A 2 -25.36 10.18 -18.22
N LEU A 3 -24.54 10.06 -19.26
CA LEU A 3 -23.24 9.35 -19.29
C LEU A 3 -22.16 9.92 -18.33
N ARG A 4 -22.51 10.93 -17.51
CA ARG A 4 -21.56 11.61 -16.61
C ARG A 4 -21.34 10.88 -15.28
N GLN A 5 -22.23 9.96 -14.92
CA GLN A 5 -22.12 9.23 -13.65
C GLN A 5 -21.14 8.04 -13.72
N ASP A 6 -20.91 7.49 -14.92
CA ASP A 6 -20.05 6.31 -15.10
C ASP A 6 -18.54 6.63 -15.16
N LEU A 7 -18.17 7.91 -15.32
CA LEU A 7 -16.75 8.31 -15.28
C LEU A 7 -16.20 8.43 -13.85
N LYS A 8 -17.07 8.60 -12.83
CA LYS A 8 -16.63 8.64 -11.43
C LYS A 8 -16.28 7.26 -10.86
N SER A 9 -16.79 6.19 -11.45
CA SER A 9 -16.44 4.81 -11.05
C SER A 9 -15.14 4.30 -11.67
N LEU A 10 -14.59 4.99 -12.68
CA LEU A 10 -13.29 4.68 -13.30
C LEU A 10 -12.11 5.36 -12.62
N GLN A 11 -12.35 6.38 -11.77
CA GLN A 11 -11.35 6.95 -10.87
C GLN A 11 -11.31 6.27 -9.50
N ILE A 12 -11.81 5.04 -9.40
CA ILE A 12 -11.33 4.15 -8.33
C ILE A 12 -9.89 3.87 -8.70
N LYS A 13 -8.95 4.75 -8.29
CA LYS A 13 -7.51 4.47 -8.23
C LYS A 13 -7.43 3.09 -7.63
N LYS A 14 -7.19 2.07 -8.47
CA LYS A 14 -7.14 0.68 -8.03
C LYS A 14 -5.95 0.60 -7.12
N ARG A 15 -6.17 0.83 -5.83
CA ARG A 15 -5.13 0.68 -4.83
C ARG A 15 -4.64 -0.75 -4.98
N PRO A 16 -3.35 -0.97 -5.19
CA PRO A 16 -2.83 -2.30 -5.24
C PRO A 16 -3.17 -2.99 -3.91
N PRO A 17 -3.82 -4.17 -3.95
CA PRO A 17 -4.27 -4.84 -2.73
C PRO A 17 -3.10 -5.31 -1.86
N TYR A 18 -1.92 -5.41 -2.47
CA TYR A 18 -0.68 -5.88 -1.86
C TYR A 18 0.47 -4.96 -2.25
N TYR A 19 1.41 -4.79 -1.34
CA TYR A 19 2.67 -4.12 -1.58
C TYR A 19 3.77 -5.10 -1.22
N LEU A 20 4.84 -5.08 -1.99
CA LEU A 20 6.05 -5.80 -1.67
C LEU A 20 6.92 -4.89 -0.81
N VAL A 21 7.21 -5.31 0.41
CA VAL A 21 7.94 -4.53 1.40
C VAL A 21 9.21 -5.27 1.78
N PHE A 22 10.32 -4.56 1.80
CA PHE A 22 11.59 -5.05 2.32
C PHE A 22 11.70 -4.69 3.79
N PHE A 23 11.68 -5.70 4.67
CA PHE A 23 11.81 -5.50 6.11
C PHE A 23 13.29 -5.32 6.49
N LYS A 24 13.62 -4.17 7.12
CA LYS A 24 15.00 -3.86 7.51
C LYS A 24 15.50 -4.77 8.63
N GLU A 25 14.61 -5.18 9.54
CA GLU A 25 14.96 -6.03 10.69
C GLU A 25 15.44 -7.43 10.25
N ASP A 26 14.67 -8.10 9.40
CA ASP A 26 14.95 -9.47 8.97
C ASP A 26 15.74 -9.55 7.65
N ARG A 27 16.03 -8.40 7.02
CA ARG A 27 16.58 -8.28 5.64
C ARG A 27 15.84 -9.17 4.65
N SER A 28 14.51 -9.25 4.79
CA SER A 28 13.66 -10.14 4.02
C SER A 28 12.62 -9.35 3.22
N LEU A 29 12.18 -9.93 2.11
CA LEU A 29 11.05 -9.41 1.33
C LEU A 29 9.77 -10.07 1.82
N GLY A 30 8.74 -9.27 2.07
CA GLY A 30 7.42 -9.77 2.44
C GLY A 30 6.31 -9.05 1.69
N VAL A 31 5.21 -9.76 1.49
CA VAL A 31 4.02 -9.21 0.87
C VAL A 31 3.11 -8.67 1.97
N ALA A 32 2.95 -7.35 2.02
CA ALA A 32 2.08 -6.66 2.94
C ALA A 32 0.76 -6.30 2.25
N LYS A 33 -0.37 -6.43 2.94
CA LYS A 33 -1.63 -5.86 2.45
C LYS A 33 -1.62 -4.35 2.62
N ALA A 34 -2.21 -3.61 1.68
CA ALA A 34 -2.32 -2.15 1.77
C ALA A 34 -2.91 -1.67 3.11
N ASN A 35 -3.93 -2.37 3.61
CA ASN A 35 -4.58 -2.04 4.90
C ASN A 35 -3.68 -2.23 6.12
N ASN A 36 -2.58 -2.95 5.98
CA ASN A 36 -1.65 -3.18 7.08
C ASN A 36 -0.56 -2.11 7.14
N ILE A 37 -0.43 -1.26 6.12
CA ILE A 37 0.57 -0.20 6.09
C ILE A 37 0.00 1.05 6.76
N ILE A 38 0.70 1.55 7.79
CA ILE A 38 0.20 2.61 8.67
C ILE A 38 0.20 3.98 7.96
N GLU A 39 1.20 4.22 7.12
CA GLU A 39 1.43 5.48 6.41
C GLU A 39 0.68 5.57 5.08
N LEU A 40 -0.13 4.55 4.76
CA LEU A 40 -0.93 4.54 3.55
C LEU A 40 -2.14 5.45 3.77
N ASP A 41 -1.92 6.76 3.63
CA ASP A 41 -3.00 7.72 3.61
C ASP A 41 -3.97 7.36 2.50
N LYS A 42 -5.26 7.56 2.77
CA LYS A 42 -6.38 6.98 2.01
C LYS A 42 -6.42 7.42 0.53
N GLU A 43 -5.51 8.25 0.04
CA GLU A 43 -5.56 8.78 -1.31
C GLU A 43 -4.29 8.57 -2.14
N ASP A 44 -3.19 8.12 -1.51
CA ASP A 44 -1.87 8.06 -2.14
C ASP A 44 -1.34 6.63 -2.25
N LEU A 45 -0.87 6.29 -3.46
CA LEU A 45 -0.04 5.10 -3.65
C LEU A 45 1.33 5.39 -3.05
N LEU A 46 1.85 4.47 -2.25
CA LEU A 46 3.25 4.53 -1.82
C LEU A 46 4.14 4.27 -3.03
N GLU A 47 5.13 5.15 -3.21
CA GLU A 47 6.14 4.97 -4.24
C GLU A 47 7.14 3.88 -3.84
N PRO A 48 7.67 3.12 -4.81
CA PRO A 48 8.87 2.31 -4.60
C PRO A 48 10.01 3.14 -3.99
N GLY A 49 10.61 2.64 -2.92
CA GLY A 49 11.69 3.29 -2.18
C GLY A 49 11.24 4.08 -0.95
N THR A 50 9.93 4.27 -0.74
CA THR A 50 9.42 4.93 0.46
C THR A 50 9.55 4.02 1.68
N GLU A 51 10.11 4.55 2.77
CA GLU A 51 10.10 3.87 4.07
C GLU A 51 8.66 3.77 4.55
N CYS A 52 8.26 2.62 5.07
CA CYS A 52 6.90 2.37 5.53
C CYS A 52 6.85 1.48 6.77
N HIS A 53 5.81 1.69 7.58
CA HIS A 53 5.54 0.87 8.75
C HIS A 53 4.42 -0.13 8.45
N VAL A 54 4.70 -1.43 8.55
CA VAL A 54 3.73 -2.50 8.34
C VAL A 54 3.29 -3.08 9.68
N ARG A 55 2.00 -3.00 9.97
CA ARG A 55 1.39 -3.65 11.13
C ARG A 55 1.03 -5.09 10.80
N LEU A 56 1.77 -6.04 11.37
CA LEU A 56 1.46 -7.46 11.30
C LEU A 56 1.01 -7.95 12.69
N LYS A 57 -0.29 -8.28 12.80
CA LYS A 57 -0.94 -8.69 14.04
C LYS A 57 -0.80 -7.62 15.14
N LYS A 58 0.09 -7.84 16.11
CA LYS A 58 0.37 -6.94 17.25
C LYS A 58 1.71 -6.20 17.13
N ASN A 59 2.53 -6.54 16.14
CA ASN A 59 3.83 -5.95 15.96
C ASN A 59 3.80 -4.97 14.78
N VAL A 60 4.61 -3.94 14.88
CA VAL A 60 4.87 -2.98 13.81
C VAL A 60 6.29 -3.27 13.33
N PHE A 61 6.44 -3.38 12.02
CA PHE A 61 7.70 -3.69 11.37
C PHE A 61 8.07 -2.55 10.44
N ASP A 62 9.34 -2.15 10.50
CA ASP A 62 9.89 -1.12 9.64
C ASP A 62 10.35 -1.76 8.33
N GLY A 63 9.89 -1.19 7.21
CA GLY A 63 10.23 -1.67 5.90
C GLY A 63 10.33 -0.57 4.86
N ILE A 64 10.65 -0.97 3.64
CA ILE A 64 10.72 -0.10 2.46
C ILE A 64 9.82 -0.70 1.40
N VAL A 65 8.93 0.09 0.81
CA VAL A 65 8.12 -0.34 -0.32
C VAL A 65 9.05 -0.61 -1.50
N VAL A 66 9.01 -1.81 -2.05
CA VAL A 66 9.80 -2.18 -3.22
C VAL A 66 8.97 -2.04 -4.48
N THR A 67 7.73 -2.55 -4.44
CA THR A 67 6.76 -2.45 -5.54
C THR A 67 5.33 -2.51 -5.00
N HIS A 68 4.38 -2.15 -5.85
CA HIS A 68 2.95 -2.18 -5.60
C HIS A 68 2.23 -3.15 -6.54
#